data_AF-A0A7Y0L9B5-F1
#
_entry.id   AF-A0A7Y0L9B5-F1
#
_cell.length_a   1.000
_cell.length_b   1.000
_cell.length_c   1.000
_cell.angle_alpha   90.00
_cell.angle_beta   90.00
_cell.angle_gamma   90.00
#
_symmetry.space_group_name_H-M   'P 1'
#
loop_
_entity.id
_entity.type
_entity.pdbx_description
1 polymer ?
#
loop_
_entity_poly.entity_id
_entity_poly.type
_entity_poly.pdbx_seq_one_letter_code
_entity_poly.pdbx_strand_id
1 'polypeptide(L)'
;MVGSMGNALGLAWAPTYAIFAAALMLGGLGNAAFHPHMAALVSRNQETHRGRSLSGWMVSGMVGHSLAPLVVVALWHGWGSWGVASLALPGLLAAGALYFSARTIPRPDLSRHRPPRISWREVWKRGRGFGVLIVLRNLGSASLLTLVPLVWHQRGGSPTQTGAVLAVVYATGMVGNLLAACVRSRSAMPSLRM
;
A
#
# COMPACT_ATOMS: atom_id res chain seq x y z
N MET A 1 6.60 3.40 6.83
CA MET A 1 6.05 4.63 7.45
C MET A 1 7.07 5.76 7.52
N VAL A 2 8.27 5.55 8.04
CA VAL A 2 9.34 6.58 7.94
C VAL A 2 9.68 6.90 6.48
N GLY A 3 9.73 5.88 5.62
CA GLY A 3 9.93 6.09 4.18
C GLY A 3 8.87 6.99 3.54
N SER A 4 7.58 6.81 3.86
CA SER A 4 6.49 7.60 3.25
C SER A 4 6.53 9.08 3.67
N MET A 5 7.15 9.39 4.82
CA MET A 5 7.45 10.77 5.21
C MET A 5 8.54 11.37 4.32
N GLY A 6 9.55 10.57 3.96
CA GLY A 6 10.55 10.93 2.96
C GLY A 6 9.90 11.38 1.64
N ASN A 7 8.88 10.66 1.17
CA ASN A 7 8.16 11.04 -0.05
C ASN A 7 7.44 12.39 0.07
N ALA A 8 6.76 12.65 1.19
CA ALA A 8 6.05 13.91 1.41
C ALA A 8 7.02 15.10 1.51
N LEU A 9 8.12 14.94 2.25
CA LEU A 9 9.16 15.95 2.40
C LEU A 9 9.96 16.15 1.11
N GLY A 10 10.23 15.07 0.38
CA GLY A 10 10.87 15.12 -0.92
C GLY A 10 10.01 15.83 -1.95
N LEU A 11 8.70 15.57 -1.97
CA LEU A 11 7.76 16.25 -2.86
C LEU A 11 7.63 17.74 -2.52
N ALA A 12 7.77 18.10 -1.23
CA ALA A 12 7.67 19.48 -0.79
C ALA A 12 8.95 20.30 -1.02
N TRP A 13 10.13 19.74 -0.74
CA TRP A 13 11.38 20.53 -0.60
C TRP A 13 12.62 19.90 -1.22
N ALA A 14 12.53 18.84 -2.02
CA ALA A 14 13.73 18.29 -2.64
C ALA A 14 14.37 19.33 -3.59
N PRO A 15 15.62 19.77 -3.34
CA PRO A 15 16.26 20.81 -4.14
C PRO A 15 16.78 20.27 -5.48
N THR A 16 16.85 18.94 -5.63
CA THR A 16 17.27 18.28 -6.87
C THR A 16 16.45 17.02 -7.11
N TYR A 17 16.37 16.62 -8.38
CA TYR A 17 15.72 15.36 -8.78
C TYR A 17 16.35 14.14 -8.08
N ALA A 18 17.67 14.11 -7.89
CA ALA A 18 18.35 13.00 -7.24
C ALA A 18 17.90 12.83 -5.78
N ILE A 19 17.75 13.92 -5.03
CA ILE A 19 17.26 13.88 -3.65
C ILE A 19 15.79 13.43 -3.62
N PHE A 20 14.98 13.91 -4.57
CA PHE A 20 13.60 13.45 -4.71
C PHE A 20 13.53 11.94 -4.98
N ALA A 21 14.33 11.44 -5.93
CA ALA A 21 14.39 10.02 -6.26
C ALA A 21 14.85 9.16 -5.07
N ALA A 22 15.87 9.60 -4.34
CA ALA A 22 16.32 8.93 -3.12
C ALA A 22 15.23 8.88 -2.05
N ALA A 23 14.50 9.99 -1.86
CA ALA A 23 13.37 10.05 -0.95
C ALA A 23 12.27 9.05 -1.36
N LEU A 24 11.92 9.00 -2.65
CA LEU A 24 10.97 8.01 -3.20
C LEU A 24 11.41 6.57 -2.96
N MET A 25 12.70 6.27 -3.13
CA MET A 25 13.26 4.94 -2.87
C MET A 25 13.15 4.56 -1.39
N LEU A 26 13.47 5.47 -0.48
CA LEU A 26 13.30 5.26 0.97
C LEU A 26 11.81 5.04 1.30
N GLY A 27 10.91 5.77 0.65
CA GLY A 27 9.47 5.51 0.64
C GLY A 27 9.10 4.09 0.28
N GLY A 28 9.56 3.65 -0.90
CA GLY A 28 9.31 2.31 -1.42
C GLY A 28 9.81 1.22 -0.46
N LEU A 29 11.05 1.35 0.05
CA LEU A 29 11.63 0.41 1.00
C LEU A 29 10.85 0.36 2.31
N GLY A 30 10.49 1.53 2.85
CA GLY A 30 9.70 1.62 4.06
C GLY A 30 8.30 1.02 3.91
N ASN A 31 7.71 1.09 2.71
CA ASN A 31 6.44 0.47 2.39
C ASN A 31 6.57 -1.06 2.26
N ALA A 32 7.61 -1.52 1.57
CA ALA A 32 7.92 -2.93 1.35
C ALA A 32 8.24 -3.68 2.65
N ALA A 33 8.94 -3.04 3.59
CA ALA A 33 9.21 -3.61 4.91
C ALA A 33 7.95 -3.67 5.79
N PHE A 34 7.08 -2.66 5.67
CA PHE A 34 5.91 -2.50 6.54
C PHE A 34 4.74 -3.42 6.16
N HIS A 35 4.39 -3.50 4.87
CA HIS A 35 3.19 -4.22 4.42
C HIS A 35 3.15 -5.70 4.78
N PRO A 36 4.19 -6.52 4.48
CA PRO A 36 4.21 -7.94 4.81
C PRO A 36 4.25 -8.16 6.33
N HIS A 37 5.00 -7.31 7.03
CA HIS A 37 5.17 -7.42 8.48
C HIS A 37 3.84 -7.15 9.21
N MET A 38 3.14 -6.08 8.86
CA MET A 38 1.83 -5.76 9.45
C MET A 38 0.76 -6.79 9.10
N ALA A 39 0.72 -7.26 7.84
CA ALA A 39 -0.22 -8.31 7.46
C ALA A 39 0.01 -9.59 8.28
N ALA A 40 1.28 -9.98 8.48
CA ALA A 40 1.64 -11.12 9.33
C ALA A 40 1.20 -10.89 10.78
N LEU A 41 1.50 -9.71 11.35
CA LEU A 41 1.18 -9.34 12.72
C LEU A 41 -0.33 -9.35 13.01
N VAL A 42 -1.11 -8.68 12.17
CA VAL A 42 -2.58 -8.63 12.26
C VAL A 42 -3.18 -10.03 12.13
N SER A 43 -2.57 -10.89 11.30
CA SER A 43 -3.04 -12.26 11.11
C SER A 43 -2.68 -13.22 12.25
N ARG A 44 -1.62 -12.94 13.01
CA ARG A 44 -1.12 -13.81 14.09
C ARG A 44 -1.66 -13.45 15.46
N ASN A 45 -1.88 -12.16 15.74
CA ASN A 45 -2.24 -11.69 17.08
C ASN A 45 -3.74 -11.79 17.40
N GLN A 46 -4.58 -12.23 16.46
CA GLN A 46 -6.02 -12.35 16.69
C GLN A 46 -6.52 -13.73 16.24
N GLU A 47 -6.51 -14.69 17.16
CA GLU A 47 -6.93 -16.07 16.86
C GLU A 47 -8.43 -16.17 16.57
N THR A 48 -9.27 -15.46 17.33
CA THR A 48 -10.74 -15.55 17.25
C THR A 48 -11.35 -14.71 16.13
N HIS A 49 -10.67 -13.63 15.71
CA HIS A 49 -11.20 -12.65 14.74
C HIS A 49 -10.25 -12.33 13.59
N ARG A 50 -9.30 -13.22 13.31
CA ARG A 50 -8.27 -13.08 12.26
C ARG A 50 -8.78 -12.49 10.95
N GLY A 51 -9.88 -13.05 10.43
CA GLY A 51 -10.47 -12.64 9.16
C GLY A 51 -11.01 -11.21 9.17
N ARG A 52 -11.65 -10.79 10.26
CA ARG A 52 -12.17 -9.41 10.42
C ARG A 52 -11.03 -8.40 10.53
N SER A 53 -10.01 -8.71 11.31
CA SER A 53 -8.87 -7.80 11.55
C SER A 53 -8.01 -7.63 10.30
N LEU A 54 -7.79 -8.72 9.55
CA LEU A 54 -7.12 -8.65 8.26
C LEU A 54 -7.95 -7.86 7.22
N SER A 55 -9.28 -8.04 7.21
CA SER A 55 -10.16 -7.29 6.32
C SER A 55 -10.19 -5.80 6.66
N GLY A 56 -10.24 -5.44 7.95
CA GLY A 56 -10.15 -4.05 8.41
C GLY A 56 -8.83 -3.38 8.01
N TRP A 57 -7.72 -4.09 8.16
CA TRP A 57 -6.42 -3.66 7.66
C TRP A 57 -6.44 -3.39 6.14
N MET A 58 -6.96 -4.33 5.35
CA MET A 58 -7.04 -4.17 3.89
C MET A 58 -7.94 -2.99 3.48
N VAL A 59 -9.13 -2.86 4.08
CA VAL A 59 -10.07 -1.78 3.76
C VAL A 59 -9.46 -0.42 4.08
N SER A 60 -8.82 -0.28 5.25
CA SER A 60 -8.16 0.98 5.63
C SER A 60 -7.09 1.41 4.63
N GLY A 61 -6.28 0.46 4.14
CA GLY A 61 -5.28 0.70 3.10
C GLY A 61 -5.90 1.12 1.76
N MET A 62 -7.04 0.54 1.37
CA MET A 62 -7.73 0.92 0.14
C MET A 62 -8.31 2.33 0.24
N VAL A 63 -8.98 2.66 1.34
CA VAL A 63 -9.53 4.00 1.60
C VAL A 63 -8.42 5.06 1.56
N GLY A 64 -7.29 4.77 2.22
CA GLY A 64 -6.12 5.65 2.19
C GLY A 64 -5.61 5.94 0.77
N HIS A 65 -5.47 4.90 -0.06
CA HIS A 65 -5.04 5.08 -1.47
C HIS A 65 -6.06 5.87 -2.31
N SER A 66 -7.36 5.65 -2.11
CA SER A 66 -8.39 6.38 -2.84
C SER A 66 -8.45 7.87 -2.47
N LEU A 67 -8.25 8.20 -1.19
CA LEU A 67 -8.33 9.58 -0.70
C LEU A 67 -7.02 10.35 -0.85
N ALA A 68 -5.86 9.67 -0.88
CA ALA A 68 -4.55 10.32 -0.89
C ALA A 68 -4.38 11.38 -2.00
N PRO A 69 -4.75 11.12 -3.28
CA PRO A 69 -4.64 12.13 -4.33
C PRO A 69 -5.44 13.41 -4.05
N LEU A 70 -6.65 13.27 -3.50
CA LEU A 70 -7.52 14.40 -3.20
C LEU A 70 -6.97 15.24 -2.06
N VAL A 71 -6.48 14.58 -1.00
CA VAL A 71 -5.89 15.26 0.16
C VAL A 71 -4.61 16.00 -0.23
N VAL A 72 -3.72 15.36 -1.02
CA VAL A 72 -2.49 16.01 -1.50
C VAL A 72 -2.80 17.25 -2.34
N VAL A 73 -3.74 17.15 -3.28
CA VAL A 73 -4.15 18.29 -4.11
C VAL A 73 -4.78 19.40 -3.27
N ALA A 74 -5.66 19.08 -2.32
CA ALA A 74 -6.29 20.07 -1.45
C ALA A 74 -5.26 20.81 -0.59
N LEU A 75 -4.32 20.09 0.02
CA LEU A 75 -3.25 20.67 0.83
C LEU A 75 -2.29 21.52 0.01
N TRP A 76 -1.98 21.08 -1.21
CA TRP A 76 -1.16 21.86 -2.14
C TRP A 76 -1.85 23.17 -2.54
N HIS A 77 -3.15 23.16 -2.84
CA HIS A 77 -3.87 24.39 -3.16
C HIS A 77 -4.01 25.35 -1.96
N GLY A 78 -4.14 24.82 -0.74
CA GLY A 78 -4.28 25.65 0.47
C GLY A 78 -2.97 26.26 0.95
N TRP A 79 -1.91 25.44 1.09
CA TRP A 79 -0.65 25.82 1.75
C TRP A 79 0.60 25.47 0.92
N GLY A 80 0.45 25.13 -0.36
CA GLY A 80 1.57 24.79 -1.24
C GLY A 80 2.37 23.59 -0.76
N SER A 81 3.70 23.70 -0.86
CA SER A 81 4.64 22.66 -0.42
C SER A 81 4.55 22.37 1.09
N TRP A 82 4.29 23.39 1.92
CA TRP A 82 4.10 23.22 3.36
C TRP A 82 2.86 22.39 3.69
N GLY A 83 1.78 22.56 2.91
CA GLY A 83 0.58 21.73 3.02
C GLY A 83 0.89 20.26 2.80
N VAL A 84 1.63 19.92 1.74
CA VAL A 84 2.02 18.53 1.45
C VAL A 84 3.01 18.00 2.50
N ALA A 85 3.96 18.81 2.96
CA ALA A 85 4.90 18.44 4.02
C ALA A 85 4.17 18.08 5.33
N SER A 86 3.03 18.72 5.63
CA SER A 86 2.23 18.43 6.82
C SER A 86 1.73 16.98 6.88
N LEU A 87 1.64 16.27 5.73
CA LEU A 87 1.30 14.84 5.69
C LEU A 87 2.37 13.95 6.34
N ALA A 88 3.58 14.46 6.56
CA ALA A 88 4.57 13.76 7.35
C ALA A 88 4.13 13.61 8.81
N LEU A 89 3.36 14.56 9.37
CA LEU A 89 2.89 14.54 10.75
C LEU A 89 2.02 13.32 11.10
N PRO A 90 0.90 13.03 10.40
CA PRO A 90 0.12 11.83 10.68
C PRO A 90 0.94 10.55 10.46
N GLY A 91 1.87 10.56 9.49
CA GLY A 91 2.82 9.46 9.30
C GLY A 91 3.72 9.22 10.53
N LEU A 92 4.23 10.30 11.13
CA LEU A 92 5.05 10.25 12.35
C LEU A 92 4.25 9.78 13.56
N LEU A 93 3.04 10.33 13.75
CA LEU A 93 2.15 9.94 14.84
C LEU A 93 1.80 8.46 14.76
N ALA A 94 1.46 7.98 13.57
CA ALA A 94 1.14 6.58 13.37
C ALA A 94 2.37 5.67 13.54
N ALA A 95 3.56 6.11 13.11
CA ALA A 95 4.81 5.40 13.37
C ALA A 95 5.14 5.33 14.87
N GLY A 96 4.93 6.42 15.61
CA GLY A 96 5.08 6.47 17.07
C GLY A 96 4.09 5.52 17.77
N ALA A 97 2.82 5.60 17.42
CA ALA A 97 1.77 4.72 17.96
C ALA A 97 2.11 3.24 17.74
N LEU A 98 2.58 2.89 16.53
CA LEU A 98 3.01 1.52 16.22
C LEU A 98 4.27 1.13 16.98
N TYR A 99 5.23 2.03 17.15
CA TYR A 99 6.44 1.77 17.94
C TYR A 99 6.09 1.45 19.39
N PHE A 100 5.22 2.25 20.02
CA PHE A 100 4.79 2.00 21.40
C PHE A 100 3.92 0.74 21.51
N SER A 101 3.00 0.52 20.56
CA SER A 101 2.19 -0.69 20.54
C SER A 101 3.03 -1.95 20.33
N ALA A 102 4.03 -1.92 19.44
CA ALA A 102 4.90 -3.06 19.17
C ALA A 102 5.72 -3.49 20.40
N ARG A 103 6.01 -2.60 21.35
CA ARG A 103 6.66 -2.95 22.62
C ARG A 103 5.83 -3.88 23.50
N THR A 104 4.50 -3.88 23.33
CA THR A 104 3.59 -4.76 24.09
C THR A 104 3.42 -6.14 23.48
N ILE A 105 3.92 -6.34 22.25
CA ILE A 105 3.76 -7.60 21.53
C ILE A 105 4.91 -8.54 21.92
N PRO A 106 4.61 -9.78 22.37
CA PRO A 106 5.64 -10.76 22.71
C PRO A 106 6.60 -10.97 21.53
N ARG A 107 7.90 -10.93 21.80
CA ARG A 107 8.90 -11.19 20.77
C ARG A 107 8.76 -12.65 20.30
N PRO A 108 8.69 -12.91 18.98
CA PRO A 108 8.67 -14.28 18.49
C PRO A 108 9.97 -14.97 18.90
N ASP A 109 9.87 -16.20 19.40
CA ASP A 109 11.04 -17.01 19.73
C ASP A 109 11.78 -17.41 18.45
N LEU A 110 12.85 -16.67 18.16
CA LEU A 110 13.71 -16.85 16.99
C LEU A 110 14.57 -18.13 17.10
N SER A 111 14.71 -18.72 18.30
CA SER A 111 15.54 -19.90 18.52
C SER A 111 14.88 -21.20 18.03
N ARG A 112 13.55 -21.21 17.87
CA ARG A 112 12.78 -22.40 17.47
C ARG A 112 12.55 -22.55 15.96
N HIS A 113 12.86 -21.54 15.14
CA HIS A 113 12.56 -21.57 13.71
C HIS A 113 13.85 -21.59 12.88
N ARG A 114 14.32 -22.79 12.50
CA ARG A 114 15.29 -22.90 11.41
C ARG A 114 14.61 -22.47 10.12
N PRO A 115 15.16 -21.50 9.35
CA PRO A 115 14.60 -21.15 8.06
C PRO A 115 14.60 -22.41 7.19
N PRO A 116 13.49 -22.74 6.52
CA PRO A 116 13.46 -23.87 5.60
C PRO A 116 14.56 -23.68 4.54
N ARG A 117 15.22 -24.76 4.12
CA ARG A 117 16.17 -24.70 3.00
C ARG A 117 15.37 -24.47 1.72
N ILE A 118 15.24 -23.22 1.30
CA ILE A 118 14.50 -22.85 0.09
C ILE A 118 15.38 -23.13 -1.13
N SER A 119 14.94 -24.05 -1.99
CA SER A 119 15.54 -24.21 -3.32
C SER A 119 14.93 -23.19 -4.28
N TRP A 120 15.67 -22.11 -4.54
CA TRP A 120 15.26 -21.07 -5.51
C TRP A 120 14.92 -21.64 -6.89
N ARG A 121 15.60 -22.73 -7.27
CA ARG A 121 15.34 -23.42 -8.54
C ARG A 121 13.95 -24.06 -8.58
N GLU A 122 13.51 -24.66 -7.48
CA GLU A 122 12.18 -25.28 -7.40
C GLU A 122 11.08 -24.23 -7.29
N VAL A 123 11.32 -23.16 -6.52
CA VAL A 123 10.41 -22.00 -6.43
C VAL A 123 10.21 -21.39 -7.82
N TRP A 124 11.28 -21.18 -8.59
CA TRP A 124 11.17 -20.65 -9.94
C TRP A 124 10.45 -21.62 -10.88
N LYS A 125 10.81 -22.91 -10.87
CA LYS A 125 10.18 -23.91 -11.74
C LYS A 125 8.67 -24.02 -11.54
N ARG A 126 8.21 -24.03 -10.27
CA ARG A 126 6.79 -24.14 -9.90
C ARG A 126 6.05 -22.80 -9.98
N GLY A 127 6.74 -21.70 -9.68
CA GLY A 127 6.14 -20.37 -9.53
C GLY A 127 6.21 -19.46 -10.76
N ARG A 128 7.03 -19.76 -11.78
CA ARG A 128 7.26 -18.86 -12.93
C ARG A 128 5.99 -18.45 -13.67
N GLY A 129 5.04 -19.36 -13.89
CA GLY A 129 3.79 -19.02 -14.59
C GLY A 129 2.95 -18.02 -13.80
N PHE A 130 2.81 -18.26 -12.48
CA PHE A 130 2.15 -17.34 -11.57
C PHE A 130 2.91 -16.01 -11.41
N GLY A 131 4.25 -16.07 -11.39
CA GLY A 131 5.13 -14.90 -11.35
C GLY A 131 4.95 -14.01 -12.57
N VAL A 132 4.92 -14.58 -13.78
CA VAL A 132 4.66 -13.83 -15.01
C VAL A 132 3.27 -13.17 -14.97
N LEU A 133 2.23 -13.89 -14.54
CA LEU A 133 0.89 -13.30 -14.38
C LEU A 133 0.87 -12.14 -13.38
N ILE A 134 1.53 -12.28 -12.23
CA ILE A 134 1.66 -11.20 -11.25
C ILE A 134 2.40 -10.01 -11.85
N VAL A 135 3.51 -10.23 -12.55
CA VAL A 135 4.31 -9.17 -13.17
C VAL A 135 3.48 -8.43 -14.21
N LEU A 136 2.83 -9.14 -15.13
CA LEU A 136 1.97 -8.53 -16.16
C LEU A 136 0.82 -7.75 -15.54
N ARG A 137 0.16 -8.31 -14.53
CA ARG A 137 -0.93 -7.64 -13.80
C ARG A 137 -0.46 -6.37 -13.10
N ASN A 138 0.70 -6.42 -12.44
CA ASN A 138 1.27 -5.24 -11.79
C ASN A 138 1.75 -4.20 -12.80
N LEU A 139 2.33 -4.62 -13.92
CA LEU A 139 2.75 -3.72 -14.99
C LEU A 139 1.55 -3.00 -15.58
N GLY A 140 0.47 -3.72 -15.93
CA GLY A 140 -0.76 -3.11 -16.42
C GLY A 140 -1.37 -2.13 -15.41
N SER A 141 -1.40 -2.51 -14.12
CA SER A 141 -1.91 -1.63 -13.05
C SER A 141 -1.04 -0.38 -12.88
N ALA A 142 0.28 -0.52 -12.87
CA ALA A 142 1.22 0.58 -12.73
C ALA A 142 1.17 1.53 -13.94
N SER A 143 1.05 0.97 -15.15
CA SER A 143 0.85 1.75 -16.37
C SER A 143 -0.42 2.58 -16.32
N LEU A 144 -1.55 2.00 -15.88
CA LEU A 144 -2.80 2.77 -15.72
C LEU A 144 -2.65 3.89 -14.69
N LEU A 145 -2.10 3.58 -13.52
CA LEU A 145 -1.94 4.55 -12.43
C LEU A 145 -0.97 5.69 -12.77
N THR A 146 -0.03 5.47 -13.69
CA THR A 146 0.98 6.46 -14.08
C THR A 146 0.57 7.23 -15.33
N LEU A 147 0.14 6.53 -16.38
CA LEU A 147 -0.09 7.12 -17.70
C LEU A 147 -1.43 7.85 -17.78
N VAL A 148 -2.49 7.37 -17.12
CA VAL A 148 -3.81 8.02 -17.15
C VAL A 148 -3.75 9.47 -16.64
N PRO A 149 -3.25 9.75 -15.41
CA PRO A 149 -3.16 11.13 -14.94
C PRO A 149 -2.17 11.97 -15.76
N LEU A 150 -1.08 11.36 -16.25
CA LEU A 150 -0.09 12.06 -17.09
C LEU A 150 -0.71 12.54 -18.41
N VAL A 151 -1.39 11.65 -19.13
CA VAL A 151 -2.07 11.98 -20.40
C VAL A 151 -3.20 12.98 -20.16
N TRP A 152 -3.96 12.84 -19.07
CA TRP A 152 -5.00 13.79 -18.71
C TRP A 152 -4.45 15.20 -18.51
N HIS A 153 -3.35 15.32 -17.76
CA HIS A 153 -2.71 16.60 -17.53
C HIS A 153 -2.12 17.20 -18.82
N GLN A 154 -1.46 16.38 -19.66
CA GLN A 154 -0.92 16.85 -20.95
C GLN A 154 -1.99 17.34 -21.92
N ARG A 155 -3.23 16.84 -21.81
CA ARG A 155 -4.37 17.31 -22.60
C ARG A 155 -5.01 18.60 -22.07
N GLY A 156 -4.36 19.26 -21.10
CA GLY A 156 -4.84 20.51 -20.49
C GLY A 156 -5.72 20.32 -19.26
N GLY A 157 -5.81 19.09 -18.72
CA GLY A 157 -6.51 18.83 -17.46
C GLY A 157 -5.89 19.59 -16.30
N SER A 158 -6.73 20.28 -15.52
CA SER A 158 -6.26 21.04 -14.35
C SER A 158 -5.70 20.10 -13.28
N PRO A 159 -4.80 20.56 -12.39
CA PRO A 159 -4.27 19.74 -11.30
C PRO A 159 -5.35 19.11 -10.42
N THR A 160 -6.44 19.85 -10.18
CA THR A 160 -7.61 19.35 -9.44
C THR A 160 -8.29 18.19 -10.16
N GLN A 161 -8.50 18.31 -11.48
CA GLN A 161 -9.08 17.24 -12.29
C GLN A 161 -8.17 16.02 -12.36
N THR A 162 -6.86 16.21 -12.50
CA THR A 162 -5.88 15.12 -12.49
C THR A 162 -5.91 14.34 -11.17
N GLY A 163 -6.00 15.03 -10.04
CA GLY A 163 -6.18 14.40 -8.72
C GLY A 163 -7.49 13.61 -8.61
N ALA A 164 -8.59 14.16 -9.14
CA ALA A 164 -9.89 13.49 -9.15
C ALA A 164 -9.87 12.22 -10.03
N VAL A 165 -9.27 12.28 -11.22
CA VAL A 165 -9.09 11.12 -12.10
C VAL A 165 -8.32 10.02 -11.37
N LEU A 166 -7.23 10.36 -10.69
CA LEU A 166 -6.44 9.38 -9.94
C LEU A 166 -7.24 8.76 -8.79
N ALA A 167 -8.02 9.55 -8.06
CA ALA A 167 -8.90 9.07 -7.00
C ALA A 167 -9.96 8.08 -7.53
N VAL A 168 -10.56 8.37 -8.69
CA VAL A 168 -11.53 7.48 -9.35
C VAL A 168 -10.88 6.15 -9.76
N VAL A 169 -9.67 6.17 -10.31
CA VAL A 169 -8.95 4.94 -10.68
C VAL A 169 -8.69 4.09 -9.44
N TYR A 170 -8.22 4.68 -8.33
CA TYR A 170 -8.04 3.96 -7.07
C TYR A 170 -9.35 3.43 -6.48
N ALA A 171 -10.41 4.23 -6.49
CA ALA A 171 -11.73 3.82 -6.01
C ALA A 171 -12.30 2.65 -6.81
N THR A 172 -12.14 2.67 -8.14
CA THR A 172 -12.54 1.55 -9.02
C THR A 172 -11.79 0.27 -8.65
N GLY A 173 -10.47 0.37 -8.42
CA GLY A 173 -9.65 -0.76 -7.95
C GLY A 173 -10.11 -1.30 -6.59
N MET A 174 -10.47 -0.42 -5.66
CA MET A 174 -11.05 -0.81 -4.36
C MET A 174 -12.36 -1.58 -4.53
N VAL A 175 -13.31 -1.06 -5.32
CA VAL A 175 -14.60 -1.71 -5.57
C VAL A 175 -14.39 -3.09 -6.21
N GLY A 176 -13.50 -3.20 -7.19
CA GLY A 176 -13.15 -4.48 -7.81
C GLY A 176 -12.64 -5.52 -6.81
N ASN A 177 -11.78 -5.10 -5.87
CA ASN A 177 -11.27 -5.98 -4.81
C ASN A 177 -12.38 -6.45 -3.85
N LEU A 178 -13.30 -5.56 -3.47
CA LEU A 178 -14.43 -5.89 -2.60
C LEU A 178 -15.39 -6.86 -3.29
N LEU A 179 -15.73 -6.62 -4.56
CA LEU A 179 -16.58 -7.51 -5.35
C LEU A 179 -15.95 -8.90 -5.51
N ALA A 180 -14.65 -8.98 -5.82
CA ALA A 180 -13.94 -10.26 -5.91
C ALA A 180 -13.94 -11.01 -4.57
N ALA A 181 -13.82 -10.31 -3.44
CA ALA A 181 -13.91 -10.91 -2.11
C ALA A 181 -15.33 -11.47 -1.84
N CYS A 182 -16.38 -10.73 -2.21
CA CYS A 182 -17.77 -11.17 -2.09
C CYS A 182 -18.04 -12.43 -2.94
N VAL A 183 -17.59 -12.44 -4.20
CA VAL A 183 -17.76 -13.61 -5.09
C VAL A 183 -17.09 -14.84 -4.48
N ARG A 184 -15.84 -14.73 -4.04
CA ARG A 184 -15.11 -15.83 -3.37
C ARG A 184 -15.82 -16.33 -2.11
N SER A 185 -16.41 -15.44 -1.31
CA SER A 185 -17.15 -15.84 -0.10
C SER A 185 -18.41 -16.66 -0.41
N ARG A 186 -19.07 -16.39 -1.55
CA ARG A 186 -20.22 -17.15 -2.03
C ARG A 186 -19.82 -18.51 -2.59
N SER A 187 -18.70 -18.58 -3.31
CA SER A 187 -18.17 -19.84 -3.88
C SER A 187 -17.61 -20.81 -2.83
N ALA A 188 -17.26 -20.34 -1.63
CA ALA A 188 -16.70 -21.15 -0.55
C ALA A 188 -17.74 -21.86 0.32
N MET A 189 -19.04 -21.73 0.04
CA MET A 189 -20.13 -22.40 0.74
C MET A 189 -20.80 -23.61 0.01
N PRO A 190 -20.09 -24.64 -0.51
CA PRO A 190 -20.74 -25.89 -0.93
C PRO A 190 -20.50 -27.13 -0.04
N SER A 191 -19.95 -27.06 1.19
CA SER A 191 -19.62 -28.30 1.94
C SER A 191 -20.03 -28.36 3.42
N LEU A 192 -21.07 -27.64 3.86
CA LEU A 192 -21.66 -27.84 5.19
C LEU A 192 -23.17 -28.08 5.09
N ARG A 193 -23.52 -29.22 4.49
CA ARG A 193 -24.76 -29.95 4.74
C ARG A 193 -24.45 -31.44 4.63
N MET A 194 -24.19 -32.08 5.77
CA MET A 194 -24.47 -33.49 6.04
C MET A 194 -25.25 -33.52 7.34
#